data_AF-A0A6P8QJT4-F1
#
_entry.id   AF-A0A6P8QJT4-F1
#
_cell.length_a   1.000
_cell.length_b   1.000
_cell.length_c   1.000
_cell.angle_alpha   90.00
_cell.angle_beta   90.00
_cell.angle_gamma   90.00
#
_symmetry.space_group_name_H-M   'P 1'
#
loop_
_entity.id
_entity.type
_entity.pdbx_description
1 polymer ?
#
loop_
_entity_poly.entity_id
_entity_poly.type
_entity_poly.pdbx_seq_one_letter_code
_entity_poly.pdbx_strand_id
1 'polypeptide(L)'
;MRKFLLAITLIACFLHFILHCILQKSSFSWVPTVNVEKIQVIETCFNQNFRFLLNMSDVEPFLCYGNFQQQSVLYGNNKFDLPYGIRKGERFFKAALSRLESCHLPWEVEKVPCKRCIVVGNGGILRNKTLGQKIDSYDIIIRMNNAPVIGFEQDVGRKTTFRLCYPESIFSDPVHYDPNTTVVLLAFKPHDVKWLSELLLHRHASTYGFWKKPALKMIYPSTQIRILNPVILRKVAHEMLHFPVLFPKKKKPTHPTTGLIAIVLALHICNEVHIAGFKYNFTTQNSTLHYYGNETMSLMIENEYHNISAEQRLLGRFVENKTIINLTQD
;
A
#
# COMPACT_ATOMS: atom_id res chain seq x y z
N MET A 1 -6.34 -80.69 -16.43
CA MET A 1 -5.35 -79.76 -15.81
C MET A 1 -5.66 -78.28 -16.05
N ARG A 2 -5.91 -77.82 -17.29
CA ARG A 2 -6.13 -76.40 -17.62
C ARG A 2 -7.34 -75.73 -16.94
N LYS A 3 -8.47 -76.44 -16.80
CA LYS A 3 -9.68 -75.95 -16.10
C LYS A 3 -9.49 -75.83 -14.58
N PHE A 4 -8.67 -76.71 -14.00
CA PHE A 4 -8.35 -76.70 -12.57
C PHE A 4 -7.43 -75.52 -12.22
N LEU A 5 -6.44 -75.24 -13.09
CA LEU A 5 -5.56 -74.08 -12.93
C LEU A 5 -6.34 -72.76 -13.00
N LEU A 6 -7.32 -72.66 -13.91
CA LEU A 6 -8.19 -71.49 -14.04
C LEU A 6 -9.05 -71.25 -12.78
N ALA A 7 -9.60 -72.33 -12.21
CA ALA A 7 -10.38 -72.25 -10.98
C ALA A 7 -9.51 -71.79 -9.79
N ILE A 8 -8.29 -72.31 -9.67
CA ILE A 8 -7.34 -71.91 -8.62
C ILE A 8 -6.97 -70.42 -8.77
N THR A 9 -6.71 -69.94 -9.99
CA THR A 9 -6.42 -68.51 -10.22
C THR A 9 -7.59 -67.60 -9.88
N LEU A 10 -8.82 -68.00 -10.21
CA LEU A 10 -10.01 -67.21 -9.90
C LEU A 10 -10.27 -67.14 -8.39
N ILE A 11 -10.08 -68.25 -7.67
CA ILE A 11 -10.18 -68.31 -6.21
C ILE A 11 -9.10 -67.44 -5.57
N ALA A 12 -7.86 -67.49 -6.06
CA ALA A 12 -6.77 -66.65 -5.56
C ALA A 12 -7.05 -65.15 -5.76
N CYS A 13 -7.56 -64.75 -6.92
CA CYS A 13 -7.96 -63.36 -7.18
C CYS A 13 -9.12 -62.91 -6.26
N PHE A 14 -10.11 -63.78 -6.04
CA PHE A 14 -11.23 -63.48 -5.15
C PHE A 14 -10.78 -63.35 -3.69
N LEU A 15 -9.91 -64.23 -3.21
CA LEU A 15 -9.33 -64.15 -1.87
C LEU A 15 -8.43 -62.91 -1.70
N HIS A 16 -7.68 -62.52 -2.75
CA HIS A 16 -6.89 -61.29 -2.73
C HIS A 16 -7.78 -60.04 -2.68
N PHE A 17 -8.89 -60.03 -3.40
CA PHE A 17 -9.88 -58.94 -3.35
C PHE A 17 -10.53 -58.84 -1.96
N ILE A 18 -10.90 -59.98 -1.36
CA ILE A 18 -11.43 -60.00 0.01
C ILE A 18 -10.38 -59.48 1.00
N LEU A 19 -9.12 -59.91 0.89
CA LEU A 19 -8.04 -59.45 1.76
C LEU A 19 -7.81 -57.93 1.61
N HIS A 20 -7.87 -57.40 0.38
CA HIS A 20 -7.78 -55.97 0.11
C HIS A 20 -8.97 -55.20 0.73
N CYS A 21 -10.19 -55.73 0.62
CA CYS A 21 -11.36 -55.13 1.25
C CYS A 21 -11.32 -55.18 2.79
N ILE A 22 -10.78 -56.25 3.38
CA ILE A 22 -10.60 -56.38 4.84
C ILE A 22 -9.53 -55.40 5.32
N LEU A 23 -8.39 -55.32 4.63
CA LEU A 23 -7.31 -54.37 4.95
C LEU A 23 -7.80 -52.91 4.84
N GLN A 24 -8.59 -52.59 3.82
CA GLN A 24 -9.17 -51.27 3.62
C GLN A 24 -10.30 -50.94 4.62
N LYS A 25 -10.98 -51.95 5.19
CA LYS A 25 -11.89 -51.77 6.32
C LYS A 25 -11.15 -51.60 7.66
N SER A 26 -9.96 -52.18 7.81
CA SER A 26 -9.17 -52.06 9.04
C SER A 26 -8.39 -50.75 9.18
N SER A 27 -8.28 -49.94 8.12
CA SER A 27 -7.71 -48.58 8.20
C SER A 27 -8.71 -47.52 8.65
N PHE A 28 -9.94 -47.89 8.99
CA PHE A 28 -10.95 -47.00 9.58
C PHE A 28 -11.04 -47.24 11.10
N SER A 29 -9.92 -47.08 11.79
CA SER A 29 -9.96 -46.78 13.21
C SER A 29 -10.66 -45.44 13.37
N TRP A 30 -11.85 -45.48 13.98
CA TRP A 30 -12.56 -44.31 14.49
C TRP A 30 -11.65 -43.57 15.46
N VAL A 31 -10.83 -42.65 14.94
CA VAL A 31 -10.39 -41.51 15.72
C VAL A 31 -11.67 -40.72 15.97
N PRO A 32 -12.09 -40.52 17.23
CA PRO A 32 -13.16 -39.58 17.50
C PRO A 32 -12.75 -38.30 16.81
N THR A 33 -13.58 -37.80 15.89
CA THR A 33 -13.47 -36.42 15.46
C THR A 33 -13.61 -35.61 16.74
N VAL A 34 -12.48 -35.25 17.35
CA VAL A 34 -12.43 -34.06 18.17
C VAL A 34 -12.95 -33.02 17.21
N ASN A 35 -14.17 -32.56 17.46
CA ASN A 35 -14.56 -31.24 17.02
C ASN A 35 -13.49 -30.35 17.65
N VAL A 36 -12.39 -30.16 16.92
CA VAL A 36 -11.77 -28.88 16.84
C VAL A 36 -12.87 -28.07 16.20
N GLU A 37 -13.83 -27.62 17.04
CA GLU A 37 -14.34 -26.28 16.90
C GLU A 37 -13.10 -25.52 16.45
N LYS A 38 -13.13 -25.01 15.22
CA LYS A 38 -12.19 -23.96 14.87
C LYS A 38 -12.35 -23.02 16.04
N ILE A 39 -11.40 -23.08 16.96
CA ILE A 39 -11.03 -21.95 17.77
C ILE A 39 -10.57 -21.04 16.66
N GLN A 40 -11.54 -20.34 16.08
CA GLN A 40 -11.37 -19.05 15.51
C GLN A 40 -10.83 -18.34 16.73
N VAL A 41 -9.50 -18.40 16.88
CA VAL A 41 -8.79 -17.47 17.70
C VAL A 41 -9.29 -16.19 17.08
N ILE A 42 -10.27 -15.57 17.75
CA ILE A 42 -10.60 -14.18 17.54
C ILE A 42 -9.32 -13.53 18.03
N GLU A 43 -8.33 -13.56 17.15
CA GLU A 43 -7.10 -12.82 17.30
C GLU A 43 -7.66 -11.41 17.21
N THR A 44 -7.93 -10.84 18.38
CA THR A 44 -8.40 -9.48 18.54
C THR A 44 -7.25 -8.63 18.07
N CYS A 45 -7.12 -8.50 16.76
CA CYS A 45 -6.06 -7.74 16.15
C CYS A 45 -6.14 -6.35 16.74
N PHE A 46 -5.01 -5.85 17.25
CA PHE A 46 -4.91 -4.50 17.76
C PHE A 46 -5.44 -3.53 16.68
N ASN A 47 -6.25 -2.55 17.09
CA ASN A 47 -6.84 -1.49 16.24
C ASN A 47 -7.96 -1.88 15.23
N GLN A 48 -9.05 -2.49 15.69
CA GLN A 48 -10.30 -2.53 14.89
C GLN A 48 -11.00 -1.15 14.76
N ASN A 49 -10.58 -0.15 15.54
CA ASN A 49 -11.32 1.11 15.73
C ASN A 49 -11.01 2.20 14.68
N PHE A 50 -9.89 2.16 13.96
CA PHE A 50 -9.52 3.27 13.06
C PHE A 50 -10.30 3.34 11.75
N ARG A 51 -10.70 2.20 11.17
CA ARG A 51 -11.56 2.16 9.97
C ARG A 51 -12.91 2.82 10.22
N PHE A 52 -13.46 2.57 11.40
CA PHE A 52 -14.71 3.16 11.87
C PHE A 52 -14.55 4.68 12.12
N LEU A 53 -13.44 5.09 12.73
CA LEU A 53 -13.17 6.49 13.07
C LEU A 53 -13.11 7.42 11.84
N LEU A 54 -12.69 6.91 10.68
CA LEU A 54 -12.67 7.67 9.43
C LEU A 54 -13.94 7.49 8.58
N ASN A 55 -14.90 6.66 9.01
CA ASN A 55 -16.04 6.22 8.20
C ASN A 55 -15.56 5.75 6.80
N MET A 56 -14.55 4.88 6.81
CA MET A 56 -13.85 4.40 5.60
C MET A 56 -13.95 2.89 5.41
N SER A 57 -14.71 2.19 6.25
CA SER A 57 -14.81 0.73 6.21
C SER A 57 -15.27 0.20 4.85
N ASP A 58 -16.14 0.93 4.15
CA ASP A 58 -16.69 0.52 2.85
C ASP A 58 -15.94 1.12 1.66
N VAL A 59 -14.92 1.96 1.89
CA VAL A 59 -14.19 2.63 0.81
C VAL A 59 -13.00 1.79 0.39
N GLU A 60 -13.06 1.24 -0.82
CA GLU A 60 -11.91 0.56 -1.43
C GLU A 60 -10.71 1.51 -1.56
N PRO A 61 -9.49 1.06 -1.17
CA PRO A 61 -8.32 1.93 -1.18
C PRO A 61 -7.88 2.33 -2.58
N PHE A 62 -8.20 1.52 -3.58
CA PHE A 62 -7.77 1.72 -4.95
C PHE A 62 -8.97 1.74 -5.91
N LEU A 63 -8.84 2.49 -7.00
CA LEU A 63 -9.88 2.54 -8.02
C LEU A 63 -9.80 1.34 -8.96
N CYS A 64 -10.96 0.76 -9.29
CA CYS A 64 -11.11 -0.34 -10.25
C CYS A 64 -11.90 0.09 -11.48
N TYR A 65 -11.48 -0.32 -12.69
CA TYR A 65 -12.15 0.05 -13.93
C TYR A 65 -13.65 -0.28 -13.93
N GLY A 66 -14.03 -1.45 -13.40
CA GLY A 66 -15.41 -1.94 -13.43
C GLY A 66 -16.41 -1.14 -12.60
N ASN A 67 -15.97 -0.41 -11.58
CA ASN A 67 -16.88 0.27 -10.64
C ASN A 67 -16.49 1.72 -10.29
N PHE A 68 -15.36 2.26 -10.77
CA PHE A 68 -14.89 3.57 -10.30
C PHE A 68 -15.89 4.70 -10.57
N GLN A 69 -16.68 4.64 -11.65
CA GLN A 69 -17.71 5.65 -11.93
C GLN A 69 -18.85 5.60 -10.92
N GLN A 70 -19.35 4.40 -10.63
CA GLN A 70 -20.40 4.19 -9.62
C GLN A 70 -19.91 4.62 -8.23
N GLN A 71 -18.72 4.17 -7.82
CA GLN A 71 -18.09 4.61 -6.57
C GLN A 71 -17.88 6.13 -6.55
N SER A 72 -17.57 6.73 -7.69
CA SER A 72 -17.38 8.18 -7.78
C SER A 72 -18.68 8.97 -7.58
N VAL A 73 -19.82 8.41 -7.96
CA VAL A 73 -21.13 9.01 -7.64
C VAL A 73 -21.46 8.79 -6.17
N LEU A 74 -21.31 7.54 -5.68
CA LEU A 74 -21.61 7.15 -4.29
C LEU A 74 -20.85 8.01 -3.26
N TYR A 75 -19.54 8.14 -3.45
CA TYR A 75 -18.68 8.93 -2.56
C TYR A 75 -18.48 10.38 -3.03
N GLY A 76 -19.19 10.82 -4.08
CA GLY A 76 -19.12 12.19 -4.58
C GLY A 76 -17.78 12.62 -5.20
N ASN A 77 -16.89 11.69 -5.58
CA ASN A 77 -15.65 12.02 -6.30
C ASN A 77 -15.88 12.77 -7.61
N ASN A 78 -17.04 12.60 -8.25
CA ASN A 78 -17.42 13.35 -9.45
C ASN A 78 -17.71 14.84 -9.18
N LYS A 79 -17.85 15.24 -7.91
CA LYS A 79 -18.10 16.64 -7.51
C LYS A 79 -16.82 17.43 -7.26
N PHE A 80 -15.68 16.76 -7.06
CA PHE A 80 -14.40 17.38 -6.74
C PHE A 80 -13.39 17.22 -7.89
N ASP A 81 -12.55 18.24 -8.07
CA ASP A 81 -11.37 18.14 -8.92
C ASP A 81 -10.25 17.39 -8.16
N LEU A 82 -9.23 16.92 -8.88
CA LEU A 82 -8.01 16.39 -8.28
C LEU A 82 -7.35 17.43 -7.36
N PRO A 83 -6.71 17.03 -6.25
CA PRO A 83 -6.48 15.65 -5.77
C PRO A 83 -7.68 14.95 -5.10
N TYR A 84 -8.80 15.64 -4.91
CA TYR A 84 -9.88 15.20 -4.00
C TYR A 84 -11.05 14.50 -4.70
N GLY A 85 -11.00 14.39 -6.02
CA GLY A 85 -11.99 13.74 -6.86
C GLY A 85 -11.48 13.52 -8.27
N ILE A 86 -12.40 13.27 -9.21
CA ILE A 86 -12.07 12.86 -10.58
C ILE A 86 -12.60 13.81 -11.67
N ARG A 87 -13.40 14.83 -11.34
CA ARG A 87 -14.26 15.58 -12.27
C ARG A 87 -13.55 16.05 -13.55
N LYS A 88 -12.35 16.63 -13.45
CA LYS A 88 -11.56 17.12 -14.60
C LYS A 88 -10.54 16.11 -15.16
N GLY A 89 -10.42 14.94 -14.52
CA GLY A 89 -9.48 13.89 -14.88
C GLY A 89 -10.14 12.60 -15.36
N GLU A 90 -11.47 12.51 -15.35
CA GLU A 90 -12.22 11.25 -15.53
C GLU A 90 -11.81 10.47 -16.78
N ARG A 91 -11.66 11.14 -17.93
CA ARG A 91 -11.21 10.50 -19.17
C ARG A 91 -9.84 9.83 -19.03
N PHE A 92 -8.93 10.45 -18.28
CA PHE A 92 -7.58 9.92 -18.05
C PHE A 92 -7.61 8.77 -17.05
N PHE A 93 -8.45 8.85 -16.01
CA PHE A 93 -8.71 7.73 -15.11
C PHE A 93 -9.26 6.53 -15.86
N LYS A 94 -10.28 6.72 -16.70
CA LYS A 94 -10.85 5.66 -17.53
C LYS A 94 -9.79 5.02 -18.42
N ALA A 95 -8.96 5.83 -19.09
CA ALA A 95 -7.89 5.35 -19.96
C ALA A 95 -6.84 4.54 -19.18
N ALA A 96 -6.33 5.07 -18.06
CA ALA A 96 -5.33 4.38 -17.23
C ALA A 96 -5.88 3.08 -16.63
N LEU A 97 -7.06 3.14 -15.99
CA LEU A 97 -7.69 1.99 -15.33
C LEU A 97 -8.01 0.86 -16.30
N SER A 98 -8.36 1.18 -17.56
CA SER A 98 -8.60 0.17 -18.60
C SER A 98 -7.36 -0.64 -19.00
N ARG A 99 -6.17 -0.21 -18.57
CA ARG A 99 -4.87 -0.84 -18.88
C ARG A 99 -4.22 -1.47 -17.65
N LEU A 100 -4.81 -1.33 -16.47
CA LEU A 100 -4.34 -2.02 -15.28
C LEU A 100 -4.95 -3.42 -15.21
N GLU A 101 -4.11 -4.42 -15.02
CA GLU A 101 -4.54 -5.82 -14.91
C GLU A 101 -5.08 -6.15 -13.51
N SER A 102 -4.72 -5.35 -12.50
CA SER A 102 -5.22 -5.50 -11.14
C SER A 102 -5.41 -4.15 -10.47
N CYS A 103 -6.43 -4.09 -9.62
CA CYS A 103 -6.78 -2.90 -8.85
C CYS A 103 -7.04 -3.21 -7.36
N HIS A 104 -7.02 -4.48 -6.95
CA HIS A 104 -7.25 -4.88 -5.56
C HIS A 104 -5.95 -4.96 -4.76
N LEU A 105 -6.04 -5.14 -3.44
CA LEU A 105 -4.87 -5.48 -2.65
C LEU A 105 -4.24 -6.78 -3.20
N PRO A 106 -2.90 -6.90 -3.24
CA PRO A 106 -2.26 -8.16 -3.60
C PRO A 106 -2.75 -9.29 -2.68
N TRP A 107 -2.97 -10.48 -3.23
CA TRP A 107 -3.50 -11.62 -2.46
C TRP A 107 -2.57 -12.01 -1.30
N GLU A 108 -1.26 -11.81 -1.47
CA GLU A 108 -0.25 -12.02 -0.44
C GLU A 108 -0.46 -11.10 0.75
N VAL A 109 -0.95 -9.89 0.51
CA VAL A 109 -1.31 -8.92 1.54
C VAL A 109 -2.64 -9.32 2.16
N GLU A 110 -3.67 -9.56 1.36
CA GLU A 110 -5.03 -9.84 1.85
C GLU A 110 -5.08 -11.01 2.83
N LYS A 111 -4.37 -12.11 2.54
CA LYS A 111 -4.37 -13.33 3.36
C LYS A 111 -3.69 -13.20 4.73
N VAL A 112 -2.91 -12.14 4.97
CA VAL A 112 -2.18 -11.97 6.24
C VAL A 112 -3.19 -11.68 7.36
N PRO A 113 -3.30 -12.52 8.40
CA PRO A 113 -4.07 -12.20 9.59
C PRO A 113 -3.36 -11.11 10.39
N CYS A 114 -4.12 -10.24 11.06
CA CYS A 114 -3.59 -9.18 11.92
C CYS A 114 -2.38 -8.42 11.37
N LYS A 115 -2.53 -7.83 10.17
CA LYS A 115 -1.46 -7.17 9.41
C LYS A 115 -0.71 -6.14 10.25
N ARG A 116 0.59 -6.35 10.44
CA ARG A 116 1.51 -5.39 11.05
C ARG A 116 2.23 -4.62 9.95
N CYS A 117 1.97 -3.33 9.91
CA CYS A 117 2.48 -2.43 8.90
C CYS A 117 3.49 -1.46 9.49
N ILE A 118 4.50 -1.13 8.69
CA ILE A 118 5.37 0.00 8.96
C ILE A 118 5.39 0.94 7.77
N VAL A 119 5.22 2.23 8.06
CA VAL A 119 5.42 3.29 7.08
C VAL A 119 6.81 3.89 7.30
N VAL A 120 7.65 3.83 6.28
CA VAL A 120 9.01 4.37 6.31
C VAL A 120 9.02 5.70 5.56
N GLY A 121 9.06 6.79 6.30
CA GLY A 121 9.25 8.14 5.80
C GLY A 121 10.67 8.38 5.32
N ASN A 122 10.90 9.55 4.73
CA ASN A 122 12.19 9.87 4.12
C ASN A 122 13.12 10.66 5.02
N GLY A 123 12.70 11.01 6.24
CA GLY A 123 13.39 11.96 7.10
C GLY A 123 14.85 11.58 7.40
N GLY A 124 15.72 12.59 7.45
CA GLY A 124 17.14 12.44 7.78
C GLY A 124 17.43 11.75 9.11
N ILE A 125 16.46 11.71 10.03
CA ILE A 125 16.57 11.00 11.31
C ILE A 125 16.85 9.50 11.16
N LEU A 126 16.59 8.89 10.00
CA LEU A 126 16.89 7.47 9.77
C LEU A 126 18.39 7.19 9.58
N ARG A 127 19.23 8.20 9.31
CA ARG A 127 20.68 7.99 9.14
C ARG A 127 21.30 7.41 10.39
N ASN A 128 22.05 6.32 10.23
CA ASN A 128 22.75 5.61 11.30
C ASN A 128 21.83 5.12 12.42
N LYS A 129 20.53 4.91 12.16
CA LYS A 129 19.59 4.36 13.15
C LYS A 129 19.63 2.84 13.21
N THR A 130 20.20 2.16 12.22
CA THR A 130 20.32 0.69 12.16
C THR A 130 18.98 -0.05 12.29
N LEU A 131 17.88 0.58 11.88
CA LEU A 131 16.52 0.03 12.01
C LEU A 131 16.18 -1.01 10.94
N GLY A 132 17.06 -1.29 9.99
CA GLY A 132 16.72 -2.05 8.79
C GLY A 132 16.18 -3.45 9.06
N GLN A 133 16.81 -4.20 9.97
CA GLN A 133 16.32 -5.53 10.37
C GLN A 133 14.95 -5.45 11.05
N LYS A 134 14.73 -4.42 11.88
CA LYS A 134 13.45 -4.20 12.56
C LYS A 134 12.35 -3.81 11.57
N ILE A 135 12.67 -3.01 10.56
CA ILE A 135 11.74 -2.63 9.48
C ILE A 135 11.37 -3.86 8.64
N ASP A 136 12.34 -4.71 8.30
CA ASP A 136 12.12 -5.91 7.48
C ASP A 136 11.37 -7.03 8.21
N SER A 137 11.09 -6.87 9.52
CA SER A 137 10.31 -7.80 10.33
C SER A 137 8.79 -7.58 10.24
N TYR A 138 8.33 -6.53 9.57
CA TYR A 138 6.89 -6.25 9.39
C TYR A 138 6.32 -6.99 8.17
N ASP A 139 5.02 -7.30 8.21
CA ASP A 139 4.33 -7.99 7.13
C ASP A 139 4.24 -7.11 5.88
N ILE A 140 3.96 -5.82 6.11
CA ILE A 140 3.72 -4.84 5.05
C ILE A 140 4.59 -3.62 5.32
N ILE A 141 5.41 -3.26 4.33
CA ILE A 141 6.30 -2.11 4.41
C ILE A 141 5.89 -1.11 3.34
N ILE A 142 5.43 0.06 3.79
CA ILE A 142 5.00 1.15 2.92
C ILE A 142 6.10 2.19 2.86
N ARG A 143 6.65 2.38 1.66
CA ARG A 143 7.62 3.43 1.34
C ARG A 143 6.97 4.47 0.45
N MET A 144 7.68 5.55 0.17
CA MET A 144 7.18 6.64 -0.65
C MET A 144 8.26 7.28 -1.49
N ASN A 145 7.81 7.98 -2.53
CA ASN A 145 8.64 8.76 -3.42
C ASN A 145 9.71 7.89 -4.09
N ASN A 146 10.77 8.52 -4.59
CA ASN A 146 11.97 7.88 -5.11
C ASN A 146 13.08 7.72 -4.05
N ALA A 147 12.70 7.38 -2.81
CA ALA A 147 13.65 7.18 -1.71
C ALA A 147 14.34 5.80 -1.82
N PRO A 148 15.69 5.77 -1.96
CA PRO A 148 16.44 4.55 -2.25
C PRO A 148 16.57 3.66 -1.03
N VAL A 149 16.53 2.35 -1.29
CA VAL A 149 16.89 1.33 -0.29
C VAL A 149 18.35 0.90 -0.48
N ILE A 150 18.79 0.74 -1.73
CA ILE A 150 20.15 0.33 -2.08
C ILE A 150 21.16 1.34 -1.50
N GLY A 151 22.11 0.84 -0.72
CA GLY A 151 23.11 1.64 -0.01
C GLY A 151 22.67 2.14 1.37
N PHE A 152 21.43 1.91 1.78
CA PHE A 152 20.86 2.36 3.05
C PHE A 152 20.19 1.22 3.85
N GLU A 153 20.39 -0.03 3.44
CA GLU A 153 19.60 -1.17 3.93
C GLU A 153 19.78 -1.41 5.44
N GLN A 154 20.94 -1.07 5.99
CA GLN A 154 21.19 -1.14 7.43
C GLN A 154 20.23 -0.25 8.23
N ASP A 155 19.92 0.93 7.69
CA ASP A 155 19.07 1.93 8.35
C ASP A 155 17.60 1.77 8.02
N VAL A 156 17.28 1.47 6.75
CA VAL A 156 15.89 1.52 6.26
C VAL A 156 15.32 0.17 5.84
N GLY A 157 16.09 -0.91 5.88
CA GLY A 157 15.66 -2.26 5.50
C GLY A 157 15.65 -2.45 3.99
N ARG A 158 15.45 -3.70 3.55
CA ARG A 158 15.51 -4.12 2.14
C ARG A 158 14.14 -4.21 1.48
N LYS A 159 13.12 -4.61 2.24
CA LYS A 159 11.82 -5.01 1.70
C LYS A 159 10.93 -3.80 1.43
N THR A 160 10.07 -3.91 0.41
CA THR A 160 9.03 -2.93 0.11
C THR A 160 7.79 -3.67 -0.38
N THR A 161 6.64 -3.44 0.25
CA THR A 161 5.36 -4.02 -0.18
C THR A 161 4.57 -3.03 -1.00
N PHE A 162 4.47 -1.79 -0.51
CA PHE A 162 3.84 -0.68 -1.23
C PHE A 162 4.80 0.49 -1.38
N ARG A 163 4.77 1.15 -2.54
CA ARG A 163 5.47 2.42 -2.74
C ARG A 163 4.50 3.47 -3.28
N LEU A 164 4.22 4.48 -2.47
CA LEU A 164 3.39 5.62 -2.91
C LEU A 164 4.23 6.60 -3.71
N CYS A 165 3.75 7.00 -4.87
CA CYS A 165 4.49 7.91 -5.74
C CYS A 165 3.57 8.79 -6.57
N TYR A 166 4.16 9.76 -7.24
CA TYR A 166 3.55 10.60 -8.27
C TYR A 166 4.61 10.86 -9.37
N PRO A 167 4.24 11.38 -10.56
CA PRO A 167 5.13 11.38 -11.73
C PRO A 167 6.50 12.02 -11.52
N GLU A 168 6.57 13.11 -10.73
CA GLU A 168 7.81 13.81 -10.40
C GLU A 168 8.65 13.14 -9.29
N SER A 169 8.11 12.10 -8.63
CA SER A 169 8.72 11.42 -7.49
C SER A 169 8.49 9.91 -7.53
N ILE A 170 8.98 9.27 -8.59
CA ILE A 170 9.05 7.82 -8.77
C ILE A 170 10.40 7.45 -9.40
N PHE A 171 10.88 6.24 -9.16
CA PHE A 171 12.05 5.71 -9.86
C PHE A 171 11.75 5.46 -11.34
N SER A 172 12.72 5.85 -12.17
CA SER A 172 12.74 5.54 -13.61
C SER A 172 13.90 4.62 -14.01
N ASP A 173 14.87 4.41 -13.11
CA ASP A 173 16.01 3.54 -13.34
C ASP A 173 15.64 2.09 -12.97
N PRO A 174 15.80 1.11 -13.89
CA PRO A 174 15.54 -0.30 -13.62
C PRO A 174 16.33 -0.88 -12.44
N VAL A 175 17.45 -0.28 -12.01
CA VAL A 175 18.19 -0.73 -10.82
C VAL A 175 17.33 -0.72 -9.54
N HIS A 176 16.28 0.10 -9.52
CA HIS A 176 15.33 0.21 -8.40
C HIS A 176 14.05 -0.62 -8.59
N TYR A 177 13.99 -1.47 -9.61
CA TYR A 177 12.87 -2.38 -9.80
C TYR A 177 12.85 -3.45 -8.69
N ASP A 178 11.66 -3.67 -8.12
CA ASP A 178 11.41 -4.74 -7.15
C ASP A 178 10.13 -5.50 -7.56
N PRO A 179 10.21 -6.80 -7.86
CA PRO A 179 9.06 -7.60 -8.27
C PRO A 179 8.02 -7.77 -7.15
N ASN A 180 8.38 -7.55 -5.88
CA ASN A 180 7.47 -7.67 -4.74
C ASN A 180 6.76 -6.35 -4.38
N THR A 181 7.13 -5.24 -5.04
CA THR A 181 6.57 -3.92 -4.75
C THR A 181 5.30 -3.67 -5.55
N THR A 182 4.21 -3.29 -4.89
CA THR A 182 3.05 -2.66 -5.54
C THR A 182 3.21 -1.14 -5.50
N VAL A 183 3.23 -0.51 -6.67
CA VAL A 183 3.27 0.95 -6.79
C VAL A 183 1.87 1.53 -6.69
N VAL A 184 1.70 2.51 -5.82
CA VAL A 184 0.44 3.20 -5.58
C VAL A 184 0.57 4.64 -6.08
N LEU A 185 -0.07 4.94 -7.20
CA LEU A 185 -0.08 6.28 -7.79
C LEU A 185 -1.00 7.21 -6.99
N LEU A 186 -0.44 8.33 -6.55
CA LEU A 186 -1.16 9.50 -6.07
C LEU A 186 -1.40 10.47 -7.23
N ALA A 187 -2.66 10.83 -7.46
CA ALA A 187 -3.04 11.80 -8.46
C ALA A 187 -3.30 13.15 -7.80
N PHE A 188 -2.44 14.14 -8.06
CA PHE A 188 -2.59 15.51 -7.56
C PHE A 188 -3.20 16.45 -8.60
N LYS A 189 -2.98 16.17 -9.88
CA LYS A 189 -3.46 16.97 -11.01
C LYS A 189 -3.82 16.08 -12.20
N PRO A 190 -4.70 16.52 -13.13
CA PRO A 190 -5.10 15.71 -14.29
C PRO A 190 -3.92 15.23 -15.14
N HIS A 191 -2.84 16.01 -15.18
CA HIS A 191 -1.59 15.66 -15.86
C HIS A 191 -0.97 14.37 -15.31
N ASP A 192 -1.14 14.05 -14.02
CA ASP A 192 -0.55 12.85 -13.43
C ASP A 192 -1.19 11.57 -13.96
N VAL A 193 -2.52 11.56 -14.06
CA VAL A 193 -3.27 10.41 -14.57
C VAL A 193 -3.14 10.32 -16.09
N LYS A 194 -3.06 11.46 -16.78
CA LYS A 194 -2.73 11.48 -18.21
C LYS A 194 -1.36 10.84 -18.44
N TRP A 195 -0.34 11.26 -17.68
CA TRP A 195 1.00 10.69 -17.74
C TRP A 195 1.00 9.17 -17.60
N LEU A 196 0.32 8.64 -16.58
CA LEU A 196 0.21 7.19 -16.39
C LEU A 196 -0.48 6.53 -17.60
N SER A 197 -1.59 7.10 -18.07
CA SER A 197 -2.32 6.54 -19.23
C SER A 197 -1.47 6.50 -20.49
N GLU A 198 -0.64 7.53 -20.77
CA GLU A 198 0.24 7.53 -21.94
C GLU A 198 1.35 6.46 -21.80
N LEU A 199 1.95 6.32 -20.62
CA LEU A 199 2.97 5.29 -20.38
C LEU A 199 2.42 3.87 -20.52
N LEU A 200 1.23 3.60 -19.98
CA LEU A 200 0.55 2.30 -20.11
C LEU A 200 0.11 2.00 -21.55
N LEU A 201 -0.05 3.03 -22.38
CA LEU A 201 -0.33 2.90 -23.80
C LEU A 201 0.94 2.84 -24.67
N HIS A 202 2.13 2.80 -24.04
CA HIS A 202 3.44 2.86 -24.70
C HIS A 202 3.59 4.11 -25.60
N ARG A 203 3.02 5.24 -25.16
CA ARG A 203 3.09 6.54 -25.84
C ARG A 203 4.05 7.47 -25.12
N HIS A 204 4.46 8.53 -25.80
CA HIS A 204 5.28 9.57 -25.21
C HIS A 204 4.46 10.43 -24.25
N ALA A 205 4.77 10.37 -22.96
CA ALA A 205 4.16 11.23 -21.96
C ALA A 205 4.73 12.67 -22.03
N SER A 206 3.86 13.67 -22.06
CA SER A 206 4.29 15.08 -22.00
C SER A 206 4.99 15.38 -20.67
N THR A 207 6.01 16.22 -20.71
CA THR A 207 6.70 16.77 -19.53
C THR A 207 6.18 18.14 -19.13
N TYR A 208 5.24 18.71 -19.89
CA TYR A 208 4.65 20.01 -19.61
C TYR A 208 3.66 19.94 -18.44
N GLY A 209 3.67 20.95 -17.56
CA GLY A 209 2.77 21.04 -16.41
C GLY A 209 3.26 20.33 -15.14
N PHE A 210 4.51 19.85 -15.13
CA PHE A 210 5.18 19.25 -13.97
C PHE A 210 6.24 20.22 -13.44
N TRP A 211 6.38 20.31 -12.11
CA TRP A 211 7.36 21.20 -11.47
C TRP A 211 8.79 20.66 -11.56
N LYS A 212 8.92 19.36 -11.81
CA LYS A 212 10.15 18.63 -12.09
C LYS A 212 9.87 17.65 -13.22
N LYS A 213 10.89 17.36 -14.04
CA LYS A 213 10.76 16.38 -15.14
C LYS A 213 10.21 15.05 -14.59
N PRO A 214 9.04 14.57 -15.07
CA PRO A 214 8.49 13.31 -14.61
C PRO A 214 9.28 12.13 -15.17
N ALA A 215 9.11 10.94 -14.58
CA ALA A 215 9.67 9.71 -15.13
C ALA A 215 9.12 9.46 -16.55
N LEU A 216 9.99 9.23 -17.52
CA LEU A 216 9.56 9.00 -18.92
C LEU A 216 9.28 7.53 -19.24
N LYS A 217 9.56 6.64 -18.28
CA LYS A 217 9.33 5.21 -18.38
C LYS A 217 8.81 4.71 -17.03
N MET A 218 7.87 3.78 -17.08
CA MET A 218 7.42 3.04 -15.91
C MET A 218 8.24 1.76 -15.83
N ILE A 219 8.93 1.53 -14.70
CA ILE A 219 9.73 0.31 -14.48
C ILE A 219 8.89 -0.84 -13.92
N TYR A 220 7.64 -0.58 -13.55
CA TYR A 220 6.70 -1.56 -13.00
C TYR A 220 5.65 -1.95 -14.06
N PRO A 221 5.29 -3.24 -14.18
CA PRO A 221 4.22 -3.70 -15.05
C PRO A 221 2.84 -3.27 -14.53
N SER A 222 1.84 -3.31 -15.42
CA SER A 222 0.41 -3.06 -15.15
C SER A 222 -0.15 -3.85 -13.96
N THR A 223 0.37 -5.05 -13.71
CA THR A 223 -0.01 -5.92 -12.58
C THR A 223 0.42 -5.35 -11.22
N GLN A 224 1.52 -4.59 -11.17
CA GLN A 224 2.10 -4.01 -9.95
C GLN A 224 1.63 -2.58 -9.68
N ILE A 225 0.76 -2.00 -10.51
CA ILE A 225 0.33 -0.59 -10.38
C ILE A 225 -1.09 -0.50 -9.83
N ARG A 226 -1.31 0.41 -8.89
CA ARG A 226 -2.61 0.81 -8.34
C ARG A 226 -2.77 2.32 -8.40
N ILE A 227 -4.01 2.81 -8.48
CA ILE A 227 -4.32 4.23 -8.35
C ILE A 227 -5.09 4.42 -7.05
N LEU A 228 -4.57 5.25 -6.14
CA LEU A 228 -5.21 5.52 -4.86
C LEU A 228 -6.58 6.20 -5.06
N ASN A 229 -7.58 5.77 -4.31
CA ASN A 229 -8.91 6.37 -4.33
C ASN A 229 -8.86 7.81 -3.78
N PRO A 230 -9.24 8.84 -4.57
CA PRO A 230 -9.21 10.25 -4.14
C PRO A 230 -10.00 10.56 -2.87
N VAL A 231 -10.97 9.72 -2.49
CA VAL A 231 -11.69 9.83 -1.21
C VAL A 231 -10.71 9.83 -0.04
N ILE A 232 -9.66 8.99 -0.08
CA ILE A 232 -8.66 8.91 0.99
C ILE A 232 -7.98 10.28 1.13
N LEU A 233 -7.44 10.85 0.05
CA LEU A 233 -6.78 12.15 0.09
C LEU A 233 -7.72 13.25 0.59
N ARG A 234 -8.98 13.23 0.14
CA ARG A 234 -9.99 14.20 0.53
C ARG A 234 -10.29 14.16 2.03
N LYS A 235 -10.38 12.97 2.61
CA LYS A 235 -10.59 12.79 4.06
C LYS A 235 -9.38 13.25 4.86
N VAL A 236 -8.17 12.89 4.43
CA VAL A 236 -6.95 13.39 5.09
C VAL A 236 -6.93 14.92 5.08
N ALA A 237 -7.23 15.55 3.94
CA ALA A 237 -7.21 16.99 3.83
C ALA A 237 -8.29 17.68 4.67
N HIS A 238 -9.56 17.30 4.52
CA HIS A 238 -10.68 18.06 5.09
C HIS A 238 -11.10 17.58 6.48
N GLU A 239 -11.06 16.28 6.75
CA GLU A 239 -11.53 15.72 8.02
C GLU A 239 -10.40 15.68 9.06
N MET A 240 -9.16 15.40 8.65
CA MET A 240 -8.03 15.22 9.59
C MET A 240 -7.16 16.47 9.75
N LEU A 241 -6.89 17.19 8.65
CA LEU A 241 -6.09 18.42 8.65
C LEU A 241 -6.93 19.70 8.61
N HIS A 242 -8.26 19.59 8.46
CA HIS A 242 -9.19 20.72 8.40
C HIS A 242 -8.82 21.76 7.32
N PHE A 243 -8.27 21.32 6.20
CA PHE A 243 -8.02 22.20 5.06
C PHE A 243 -9.34 22.69 4.46
N PRO A 244 -9.42 23.94 3.98
CA PRO A 244 -10.62 24.44 3.34
C PRO A 244 -10.88 23.71 2.01
N VAL A 245 -12.15 23.52 1.66
CA VAL A 245 -12.56 22.97 0.36
C VAL A 245 -12.15 23.90 -0.79
N LEU A 246 -12.21 25.22 -0.55
CA LEU A 246 -11.80 26.24 -1.49
C LEU A 246 -10.69 27.09 -0.86
N PHE A 247 -9.51 27.05 -1.47
CA PHE A 247 -8.41 27.91 -1.08
C PHE A 247 -8.61 29.33 -1.62
N PRO A 248 -8.29 30.39 -0.85
CA PRO A 248 -8.30 31.75 -1.36
C PRO A 248 -7.39 31.88 -2.59
N LYS A 249 -7.82 32.63 -3.62
CA LYS A 249 -7.06 32.82 -4.88
C LYS A 249 -5.60 33.28 -4.69
N LYS A 250 -5.31 33.97 -3.58
CA LYS A 250 -3.99 34.50 -3.24
C LYS A 250 -3.10 33.52 -2.47
N LYS A 251 -3.61 32.36 -2.06
CA LYS A 251 -2.85 31.33 -1.33
C LYS A 251 -2.63 30.12 -2.23
N LYS A 252 -1.42 29.56 -2.20
CA LYS A 252 -1.15 28.27 -2.82
C LYS A 252 -2.00 27.20 -2.12
N PRO A 253 -2.72 26.35 -2.87
CA PRO A 253 -3.40 25.21 -2.28
C PRO A 253 -2.41 24.31 -1.55
N THR A 254 -2.72 23.95 -0.32
CA THR A 254 -1.94 22.98 0.46
C THR A 254 -2.58 21.61 0.37
N HIS A 255 -1.75 20.59 0.23
CA HIS A 255 -2.18 19.20 0.20
C HIS A 255 -1.49 18.41 1.32
N PRO A 256 -2.08 17.29 1.79
CA PRO A 256 -1.37 16.39 2.69
C PRO A 256 -0.08 15.87 2.04
N THR A 257 0.97 15.65 2.82
CA THR A 257 2.19 15.00 2.32
C THR A 257 1.91 13.56 1.90
N THR A 258 2.74 13.04 0.99
CA THR A 258 2.74 11.61 0.65
C THR A 258 2.93 10.73 1.90
N GLY A 259 3.70 11.19 2.88
CA GLY A 259 3.91 10.49 4.14
C GLY A 259 2.66 10.33 4.98
N LEU A 260 1.90 11.41 5.18
CA LEU A 260 0.64 11.31 5.90
C LEU A 260 -0.40 10.46 5.14
N ILE A 261 -0.45 10.59 3.80
CA ILE A 261 -1.33 9.74 2.97
C ILE A 261 -0.96 8.26 3.12
N ALA A 262 0.35 7.93 3.17
CA ALA A 262 0.83 6.56 3.40
C ALA A 262 0.43 6.02 4.77
N ILE A 263 0.50 6.84 5.82
CA ILE A 263 0.06 6.48 7.17
C ILE A 263 -1.45 6.19 7.19
N VAL A 264 -2.24 7.01 6.53
CA VAL A 264 -3.69 6.79 6.46
C VAL A 264 -4.04 5.55 5.63
N LEU A 265 -3.31 5.28 4.55
CA LEU A 265 -3.45 4.01 3.82
C LEU A 265 -3.11 2.82 4.74
N ALA A 266 -2.03 2.89 5.52
CA ALA A 266 -1.69 1.84 6.49
C ALA A 266 -2.80 1.64 7.52
N LEU A 267 -3.31 2.72 8.13
CA LEU A 267 -4.43 2.65 9.08
C LEU A 267 -5.72 2.08 8.46
N HIS A 268 -5.87 2.21 7.14
CA HIS A 268 -7.01 1.67 6.43
C HIS A 268 -6.85 0.17 6.08
N ILE A 269 -5.64 -0.32 5.78
CA ILE A 269 -5.43 -1.71 5.32
C ILE A 269 -4.82 -2.63 6.39
N CYS A 270 -4.37 -2.09 7.52
CA CYS A 270 -3.62 -2.80 8.55
C CYS A 270 -4.31 -2.81 9.90
N ASN A 271 -3.84 -3.68 10.78
CA ASN A 271 -4.26 -3.75 12.17
C ASN A 271 -3.27 -2.99 13.05
N GLU A 272 -1.99 -3.27 12.95
CA GLU A 272 -0.96 -2.55 13.70
C GLU A 272 -0.20 -1.63 12.75
N VAL A 273 -0.01 -0.36 13.14
CA VAL A 273 0.72 0.60 12.31
C VAL A 273 1.88 1.20 13.10
N HIS A 274 3.07 1.04 12.54
CA HIS A 274 4.29 1.68 13.00
C HIS A 274 4.77 2.69 11.98
N ILE A 275 5.55 3.66 12.43
CA ILE A 275 6.18 4.65 11.59
C ILE A 275 7.67 4.79 11.92
N ALA A 276 8.47 5.11 10.93
CA ALA A 276 9.87 5.47 11.10
C ALA A 276 10.25 6.59 10.12
N GLY A 277 11.07 7.56 10.54
CA GLY A 277 11.57 8.61 9.64
C GLY A 277 10.63 9.80 9.43
N PHE A 278 9.77 10.10 10.39
CA PHE A 278 8.77 11.18 10.33
C PHE A 278 9.09 12.40 11.20
N LYS A 279 10.30 12.51 11.76
CA LYS A 279 10.75 13.65 12.57
C LYS A 279 11.65 14.56 11.75
N TYR A 280 11.41 15.86 11.83
CA TYR A 280 12.15 16.90 11.14
C TYR A 280 12.63 17.97 12.12
N ASN A 281 13.79 18.57 11.85
CA ASN A 281 14.31 19.69 12.63
C ASN A 281 14.01 21.00 11.87
N PHE A 282 12.99 21.73 12.34
CA PHE A 282 12.59 23.02 11.75
C PHE A 282 13.42 24.21 12.24
N THR A 283 14.23 24.05 13.29
CA THR A 283 15.04 25.15 13.83
C THR A 283 16.37 25.29 13.13
N THR A 284 16.91 24.19 12.58
CA THR A 284 18.20 24.18 11.88
C THR A 284 17.99 23.97 10.39
N GLN A 285 18.06 25.05 9.60
CA GLN A 285 17.87 25.00 8.14
C GLN A 285 18.86 24.06 7.43
N ASN A 286 20.09 23.95 7.94
CA ASN A 286 21.13 23.07 7.40
C ASN A 286 20.98 21.60 7.84
N SER A 287 19.98 21.28 8.67
CA SER A 287 19.73 19.90 9.02
C SER A 287 19.32 19.11 7.78
N THR A 288 19.79 17.87 7.73
CA THR A 288 19.51 16.97 6.62
C THR A 288 18.01 16.69 6.52
N LEU A 289 17.44 16.93 5.35
CA LEU A 289 16.03 16.67 5.08
C LEU A 289 15.77 15.17 4.92
N HIS A 290 16.61 14.48 4.16
CA HIS A 290 16.42 13.07 3.81
C HIS A 290 17.53 12.15 4.32
N TYR A 291 17.23 10.88 4.58
CA TYR A 291 18.28 9.93 4.96
C TYR A 291 19.29 9.66 3.84
N TYR A 292 18.92 9.97 2.61
CA TYR A 292 19.77 9.93 1.41
C TYR A 292 20.02 11.35 0.90
N GLY A 293 20.91 11.50 -0.08
CA GLY A 293 21.15 12.78 -0.74
C GLY A 293 21.74 13.85 0.18
N ASN A 294 21.74 15.09 -0.30
CA ASN A 294 22.33 16.25 0.40
C ASN A 294 21.31 17.38 0.60
N GLU A 295 20.03 17.13 0.33
CA GLU A 295 18.96 18.09 0.55
C GLU A 295 18.84 18.45 2.04
N THR A 296 18.60 19.72 2.31
CA THR A 296 18.46 20.27 3.65
C THR A 296 17.04 20.79 3.88
N MET A 297 16.71 21.04 5.14
CA MET A 297 15.39 21.56 5.54
C MET A 297 15.05 22.91 4.91
N SER A 298 16.02 23.69 4.41
CA SER A 298 15.75 24.95 3.68
C SER A 298 14.81 24.75 2.50
N LEU A 299 15.02 23.70 1.69
CA LEU A 299 14.16 23.37 0.55
C LEU A 299 12.70 23.12 0.96
N MET A 300 12.49 22.54 2.14
CA MET A 300 11.17 22.24 2.66
C MET A 300 10.51 23.49 3.27
N ILE A 301 11.29 24.37 3.89
CA ILE A 301 10.82 25.64 4.46
C ILE A 301 10.42 26.62 3.35
N GLU A 302 11.18 26.68 2.26
CA GLU A 302 10.88 27.53 1.11
C GLU A 302 9.66 27.05 0.30
N ASN A 303 9.35 25.75 0.35
CA ASN A 303 8.24 25.14 -0.38
C ASN A 303 6.98 24.99 0.50
N GLU A 304 6.16 26.03 0.55
CA GLU A 304 4.88 26.07 1.30
C GLU A 304 3.72 25.24 0.69
N TYR A 305 4.00 24.09 0.06
CA TYR A 305 2.95 23.22 -0.52
C TYR A 305 2.22 22.36 0.53
N HIS A 306 2.77 22.27 1.74
CA HIS A 306 2.27 21.42 2.82
C HIS A 306 2.26 22.18 4.15
N ASN A 307 1.24 21.94 4.98
CA ASN A 307 1.23 22.44 6.36
C ASN A 307 1.85 21.39 7.29
N ILE A 308 3.18 21.26 7.23
CA ILE A 308 3.89 20.20 7.94
C ILE A 308 3.68 20.31 9.46
N SER A 309 3.59 21.53 10.00
CA SER A 309 3.29 21.74 11.40
C SER A 309 1.93 21.15 11.82
N ALA A 310 0.90 21.25 10.96
CA ALA A 310 -0.38 20.60 11.21
C ALA A 310 -0.28 19.07 11.15
N GLU A 311 0.49 18.53 10.20
CA GLU A 311 0.71 17.08 10.09
C GLU A 311 1.48 16.53 11.30
N GLN A 312 2.52 17.22 11.76
CA GLN A 312 3.28 16.81 12.96
C GLN A 312 2.42 16.82 14.23
N ARG A 313 1.53 17.81 14.39
CA ARG A 313 0.55 17.81 15.49
C ARG A 313 -0.42 16.63 15.39
N LEU A 314 -0.90 16.31 14.20
CA LEU A 314 -1.78 15.16 13.98
C LEU A 314 -1.06 13.84 14.30
N LEU A 315 0.18 13.67 13.83
CA LEU A 315 1.01 12.51 14.14
C LEU A 315 1.29 12.38 15.63
N GLY A 316 1.58 13.49 16.32
CA GLY A 316 1.73 13.53 17.78
C GLY A 316 0.51 12.93 18.49
N ARG A 317 -0.71 13.34 18.11
CA ARG A 317 -1.95 12.78 18.66
C ARG A 317 -2.12 11.29 18.37
N PHE A 318 -1.70 10.80 17.21
CA PHE A 318 -1.74 9.35 16.93
C PHE A 318 -0.78 8.55 17.80
N VAL A 319 0.41 9.09 18.07
CA VAL A 319 1.37 8.45 18.98
C VAL A 319 0.87 8.50 20.42
N GLU A 320 0.41 9.65 20.90
CA GLU A 320 -0.15 9.84 22.24
C GLU A 320 -1.33 8.89 22.52
N ASN A 321 -2.24 8.76 21.56
CA ASN A 321 -3.39 7.86 21.66
C ASN A 321 -3.06 6.38 21.36
N LYS A 322 -1.78 6.03 21.18
CA LYS A 322 -1.31 4.67 20.84
C LYS A 322 -1.96 4.07 19.59
N THR A 323 -2.40 4.94 18.68
CA THR A 323 -2.91 4.56 17.36
C THR A 323 -1.80 4.05 16.46
N ILE A 324 -0.66 4.74 16.50
CA ILE A 324 0.56 4.36 15.80
C ILE A 324 1.72 4.33 16.78
N ILE A 325 2.71 3.48 16.50
CA ILE A 325 3.96 3.42 17.26
C ILE A 325 5.07 4.04 16.41
N ASN A 326 5.88 4.94 16.98
CA ASN A 326 6.98 5.59 16.27
C ASN A 326 8.32 4.99 16.69
N LEU A 327 9.00 4.31 15.76
CA LEU A 327 10.30 3.66 16.00
C LEU A 327 11.50 4.63 15.98
N THR A 328 11.26 5.91 15.70
CA THR A 328 12.30 6.95 15.66
C THR A 328 12.22 7.94 16.82
N GLN A 329 11.42 7.63 17.84
CA GLN A 329 11.49 8.29 19.14
C GLN A 329 12.53 7.54 20.01
N ASP A 330 13.34 8.31 20.74
CA ASP A 330 14.42 7.79 21.58
C ASP A 330 13.88 7.07 22.83
#